data_AF-A0A6M3L300-F1
#
_entry.id   AF-A0A6M3L300-F1
#
_cell.length_a   1.000
_cell.length_b   1.000
_cell.length_c   1.000
_cell.angle_alpha   90.00
_cell.angle_beta   90.00
_cell.angle_gamma   90.00
#
_symmetry.space_group_name_H-M   'P 1'
#
loop_
_entity.id
_entity.type
_entity.pdbx_description
1 polymer ?
#
loop_
_entity_poly.entity_id
_entity_poly.type
_entity_poly.pdbx_seq_one_letter_code
_entity_poly.pdbx_strand_id
1 'polypeptide(L)'
;MADAKLSALTELAATPATDDEIYIRDVSEAAASESKRITYANLVANNLPNRNAIINGCFRVAQRGTAFTAATTPANSDDTYLLDRWVLLSDGNDIVDVNQVTTPVPTGAYSAASFLIATQDKKFGILQVLEAKDAARFIGGTVSLSFKARMGASGTSTLLRAAVLAWSSTADTVTSDVVSAWGAEGTNPTLAANWTTENTPAALTALTADYQTYKIERISIDTASTTNIAVFIWSDDMTNAAGDLVYITDIQLELGSVATPFEFRSYQQERSLCQRLYRRITPDSTSDVFGVGFLYATETPVVYIPFPVTMRAIPTLETSGTAADYRLLTGASFTVYTVAPSINQASVDGAFLIGTIGTTGAAADGCVMDAANTNAFIGFTAEL
;
A
#
# COMPACT_ATOMS: atom_id res chain seq x y z
N MET A 1 -32.53 -42.74 16.89
CA MET A 1 -31.47 -43.47 16.16
C MET A 1 -30.29 -42.53 16.02
N ALA A 2 -29.22 -42.78 16.77
CA ALA A 2 -27.93 -42.14 16.51
C ALA A 2 -27.41 -42.71 15.19
N ASP A 3 -26.94 -41.84 14.30
CA ASP A 3 -26.34 -42.24 13.03
C ASP A 3 -25.14 -43.15 13.33
N ALA A 4 -25.14 -44.37 12.82
CA ALA A 4 -24.19 -45.42 13.16
C ALA A 4 -22.72 -45.02 12.88
N LYS A 5 -22.52 -43.96 12.09
CA LYS A 5 -21.21 -43.37 11.81
C LYS A 5 -20.56 -42.68 13.02
N LEU A 6 -21.34 -42.14 13.96
CA LEU A 6 -20.80 -41.33 15.07
C LEU A 6 -20.41 -42.17 16.29
N SER A 7 -21.11 -43.27 16.54
CA SER A 7 -20.90 -44.13 17.72
C SER A 7 -19.72 -45.10 17.61
N ALA A 8 -19.07 -45.18 16.44
CA ALA A 8 -17.95 -46.08 16.18
C ALA A 8 -16.56 -45.42 16.24
N LEU A 9 -16.50 -44.09 16.35
CA LEU A 9 -15.25 -43.33 16.40
C LEU A 9 -14.73 -43.29 17.84
N THR A 10 -13.62 -44.00 18.09
CA THR A 10 -13.02 -44.12 19.43
C THR A 10 -11.93 -43.08 19.70
N GLU A 11 -11.34 -42.46 18.69
CA GLU A 11 -10.43 -41.30 18.78
C GLU A 11 -10.39 -40.59 17.42
N LEU A 12 -10.23 -39.26 17.41
CA LEU A 12 -10.01 -38.46 16.20
C LEU A 12 -8.53 -38.58 15.77
N ALA A 13 -8.10 -39.79 15.41
CA ALA A 13 -6.70 -40.11 15.12
C ALA A 13 -6.43 -40.05 13.60
N ALA A 14 -6.46 -38.85 13.03
CA ALA A 14 -5.81 -38.51 11.77
C ALA A 14 -5.71 -36.99 11.67
N THR A 15 -4.67 -36.46 11.02
CA THR A 15 -4.71 -35.08 10.54
C THR A 15 -5.91 -34.98 9.60
N PRO A 16 -6.92 -34.15 9.92
CA PRO A 16 -8.17 -34.15 9.16
C PRO A 16 -7.93 -33.71 7.72
N ALA A 17 -8.56 -34.41 6.78
CA ALA A 17 -8.56 -34.05 5.38
C ALA A 17 -9.42 -32.78 5.18
N THR A 18 -9.14 -32.02 4.13
CA THR A 18 -9.86 -30.75 3.85
C THR A 18 -11.37 -30.92 3.66
N ASP A 19 -11.81 -32.10 3.26
CA ASP A 19 -13.20 -32.51 3.04
C ASP A 19 -13.85 -33.19 4.25
N ASP A 20 -13.14 -33.35 5.37
CA ASP A 20 -13.73 -33.90 6.59
C ASP A 20 -14.87 -32.99 7.10
N GLU A 21 -15.94 -33.61 7.59
CA GLU A 21 -17.15 -32.91 8.03
C GLU A 21 -17.37 -33.09 9.54
N ILE A 22 -17.59 -31.98 10.26
CA ILE A 22 -18.07 -31.99 11.64
C ILE A 22 -19.60 -31.89 11.63
N TYR A 23 -20.24 -32.94 12.14
CA TYR A 23 -21.70 -32.98 12.32
C TYR A 23 -22.08 -32.50 13.71
N ILE A 24 -22.73 -31.33 13.81
CA ILE A 24 -23.31 -30.85 15.07
C ILE A 24 -24.80 -31.20 15.05
N ARG A 25 -25.21 -32.08 15.96
CA ARG A 25 -26.62 -32.41 16.17
C ARG A 25 -27.18 -31.57 17.31
N ASP A 26 -28.17 -30.74 17.02
CA ASP A 26 -29.00 -30.17 18.06
C ASP A 26 -29.89 -31.28 18.64
N VAL A 27 -29.69 -31.62 19.90
CA VAL A 27 -30.43 -32.67 20.60
C VAL A 27 -31.79 -32.19 21.15
N SER A 28 -32.09 -30.88 21.02
CA SER A 28 -33.34 -30.28 21.47
C SER A 28 -34.43 -30.22 20.38
N GLU A 29 -34.06 -30.41 19.11
CA GLU A 29 -35.02 -30.44 17.99
C GLU A 29 -35.50 -31.86 17.66
N ALA A 30 -36.73 -31.98 17.16
CA ALA A 30 -37.35 -33.25 16.80
C ALA A 30 -36.53 -34.00 15.73
N ALA A 31 -36.65 -35.33 15.69
CA ALA A 31 -35.79 -36.26 14.92
C ALA A 31 -35.71 -36.05 13.39
N ALA A 32 -36.43 -35.07 12.84
CA ALA A 32 -36.49 -34.73 11.42
C ALA A 32 -35.70 -33.47 11.02
N SER A 33 -35.10 -32.71 11.95
CA SER A 33 -34.24 -31.58 11.61
C SER A 33 -32.89 -32.06 11.06
N GLU A 34 -32.49 -31.55 9.90
CA GLU A 34 -31.17 -31.80 9.31
C GLU A 34 -30.06 -31.32 10.27
N SER A 35 -29.07 -32.18 10.53
CA SER A 35 -27.90 -31.80 11.32
C SER A 35 -27.15 -30.66 10.62
N LYS A 36 -26.78 -29.61 11.36
CA LYS A 36 -25.97 -28.51 10.83
C LYS A 36 -24.54 -29.05 10.60
N ARG A 37 -24.07 -28.93 9.36
CA ARG A 37 -22.74 -29.42 8.94
C ARG A 37 -21.75 -28.26 8.91
N ILE A 38 -20.59 -28.46 9.52
CA ILE A 38 -19.45 -27.57 9.37
C ILE A 38 -18.33 -28.39 8.73
N THR A 39 -17.97 -28.10 7.49
CA THR A 39 -16.82 -28.73 6.85
C THR A 39 -15.53 -28.20 7.50
N TYR A 40 -14.48 -29.02 7.59
CA TYR A 40 -13.17 -28.58 8.08
C TYR A 40 -12.64 -27.40 7.25
N ALA A 41 -12.91 -27.40 5.94
CA ALA A 41 -12.71 -26.24 5.06
C ALA A 41 -13.37 -24.94 5.57
N ASN A 42 -14.56 -24.99 6.18
CA ASN A 42 -15.24 -23.80 6.72
C ASN A 42 -14.63 -23.29 8.04
N LEU A 43 -13.85 -24.12 8.75
CA LEU A 43 -13.13 -23.74 9.97
C LEU A 43 -11.73 -23.22 9.65
N VAL A 44 -11.08 -23.77 8.62
CA VAL A 44 -9.73 -23.36 8.18
C VAL A 44 -9.78 -22.18 7.22
N ALA A 45 -10.83 -22.06 6.41
CA ALA A 45 -11.05 -20.90 5.56
C ALA A 45 -11.95 -19.88 6.28
N ASN A 46 -11.43 -18.66 6.45
CA ASN A 46 -12.18 -17.38 6.50
C ASN A 46 -12.22 -16.57 7.80
N ASN A 47 -11.53 -16.91 8.88
CA ASN A 47 -11.63 -16.07 10.11
C ASN A 47 -10.33 -15.69 10.81
N LEU A 48 -9.17 -15.95 10.22
CA LEU A 48 -7.92 -15.43 10.77
C LEU A 48 -7.70 -13.98 10.30
N PRO A 49 -7.58 -13.00 11.23
CA PRO A 49 -7.18 -11.65 10.86
C PRO A 49 -5.71 -11.65 10.41
N ASN A 50 -5.35 -10.61 9.65
CA ASN A 50 -4.01 -10.37 9.09
C ASN A 50 -3.55 -11.43 8.08
N ARG A 51 -4.49 -11.97 7.29
CA ARG A 51 -4.21 -12.88 6.18
C ARG A 51 -3.59 -12.15 5.00
N ASN A 52 -4.10 -10.95 4.69
CA ASN A 52 -3.56 -10.15 3.61
C ASN A 52 -2.15 -9.65 4.01
N ALA A 53 -1.17 -9.77 3.12
CA ALA A 53 0.17 -9.20 3.25
C ALA A 53 0.20 -7.73 2.82
N ILE A 54 -0.68 -7.37 1.89
CA ILE A 54 -0.71 -6.06 1.25
C ILE A 54 -1.25 -5.03 2.22
N ILE A 55 -0.56 -3.90 2.26
CA ILE A 55 -0.93 -2.69 2.97
C ILE A 55 -1.66 -1.78 1.98
N ASN A 56 -2.80 -1.24 2.39
CA ASN A 56 -3.63 -0.33 1.61
C ASN A 56 -4.06 -0.89 0.25
N GLY A 57 -4.34 -2.20 0.16
CA GLY A 57 -4.74 -2.86 -1.09
C GLY A 57 -6.09 -2.43 -1.66
N CYS A 58 -6.93 -1.76 -0.86
CA CYS A 58 -8.17 -1.12 -1.28
C CYS A 58 -8.06 0.41 -1.36
N PHE A 59 -6.84 0.96 -1.24
CA PHE A 59 -6.53 2.37 -1.45
C PHE A 59 -7.35 3.35 -0.61
N ARG A 60 -7.68 3.02 0.64
CA ARG A 60 -8.51 3.89 1.51
C ARG A 60 -7.71 4.89 2.35
N VAL A 61 -6.41 4.62 2.51
CA VAL A 61 -5.45 5.57 3.07
C VAL A 61 -4.81 6.27 1.86
N ALA A 62 -4.67 7.59 1.94
CA ALA A 62 -4.05 8.41 0.90
C ALA A 62 -3.32 9.60 1.55
N GLN A 63 -2.26 9.32 2.31
CA GLN A 63 -1.58 10.36 3.10
C GLN A 63 -0.88 11.42 2.24
N ARG A 64 -0.43 11.08 1.03
CA ARG A 64 0.28 11.99 0.11
C ARG A 64 -0.64 12.89 -0.71
N GLY A 65 -1.95 12.66 -0.66
CA GLY A 65 -2.94 13.26 -1.55
C GLY A 65 -3.76 12.20 -2.28
N THR A 66 -4.83 12.63 -2.95
CA THR A 66 -5.79 11.74 -3.63
C THR A 66 -5.76 11.87 -5.15
N ALA A 67 -4.98 12.79 -5.71
CA ALA A 67 -4.85 13.02 -7.14
C ALA A 67 -3.41 13.42 -7.46
N PHE A 68 -2.82 12.77 -8.47
CA PHE A 68 -1.43 12.96 -8.86
C PHE A 68 -1.33 13.08 -10.38
N THR A 69 -0.70 14.16 -10.83
CA THR A 69 -0.45 14.50 -12.23
C THR A 69 0.98 15.02 -12.39
N ALA A 70 1.40 15.39 -13.59
CA ALA A 70 2.72 16.01 -13.80
C ALA A 70 2.91 17.33 -13.02
N ALA A 71 1.82 17.96 -12.56
CA ALA A 71 1.84 19.25 -11.86
C ALA A 71 1.74 19.14 -10.33
N THR A 72 1.60 17.93 -9.77
CA THR A 72 1.46 17.73 -8.32
C THR A 72 2.82 17.54 -7.62
N THR A 73 2.82 17.51 -6.29
CA THR A 73 4.00 17.15 -5.48
C THR A 73 3.61 16.07 -4.46
N PRO A 74 4.06 14.81 -4.63
CA PRO A 74 4.88 14.32 -5.75
C PRO A 74 4.14 14.34 -7.10
N ALA A 75 4.90 14.37 -8.20
CA ALA A 75 4.34 14.20 -9.55
C ALA A 75 4.10 12.71 -9.86
N ASN A 76 3.28 12.42 -10.87
CA ASN A 76 3.05 11.07 -11.40
C ASN A 76 4.24 10.52 -12.23
N SER A 77 5.45 10.65 -11.70
CA SER A 77 6.67 10.13 -12.34
C SER A 77 6.81 8.63 -12.11
N ASP A 78 7.63 8.01 -12.96
CA ASP A 78 8.07 6.64 -12.75
C ASP A 78 8.79 6.49 -11.39
N ASP A 79 8.77 5.28 -10.83
CA ASP A 79 9.33 4.92 -9.53
C ASP A 79 8.93 5.85 -8.36
N THR A 80 7.65 6.24 -8.32
CA THR A 80 7.15 7.20 -7.32
C THR A 80 6.05 6.62 -6.43
N TYR A 81 6.20 6.75 -5.11
CA TYR A 81 5.16 6.42 -4.13
C TYR A 81 4.02 7.46 -4.15
N LEU A 82 2.80 7.03 -4.48
CA LEU A 82 1.64 7.92 -4.63
C LEU A 82 0.54 7.60 -3.59
N LEU A 83 -0.23 6.53 -3.80
CA LEU A 83 -1.33 6.13 -2.90
C LEU A 83 -0.81 5.33 -1.69
N ASP A 84 -0.03 6.02 -0.84
CA ASP A 84 0.77 5.45 0.24
C ASP A 84 1.83 4.47 -0.28
N ARG A 85 1.71 3.18 0.07
CA ARG A 85 2.71 2.12 -0.16
C ARG A 85 2.86 1.67 -1.61
N TRP A 86 2.10 2.25 -2.52
CA TRP A 86 2.05 1.87 -3.92
C TRP A 86 2.97 2.77 -4.74
N VAL A 87 3.97 2.14 -5.35
CA VAL A 87 4.88 2.75 -6.33
C VAL A 87 4.20 2.68 -7.70
N LEU A 88 4.11 3.82 -8.38
CA LEU A 88 3.82 3.87 -9.82
C LEU A 88 5.09 3.50 -10.58
N LEU A 89 4.98 2.51 -11.47
CA LEU A 89 6.02 2.19 -12.44
C LEU A 89 5.48 2.45 -13.84
N SER A 90 6.23 3.11 -14.71
CA SER A 90 5.76 3.48 -16.04
C SER A 90 6.88 3.62 -17.06
N ASP A 91 6.56 3.47 -18.35
CA ASP A 91 7.52 3.62 -19.46
C ASP A 91 7.83 5.10 -19.75
N GLY A 92 8.40 5.78 -18.75
CA GLY A 92 8.61 7.22 -18.68
C GLY A 92 7.76 7.90 -17.60
N ASN A 93 7.87 9.23 -17.51
CA ASN A 93 7.05 10.05 -16.62
C ASN A 93 5.75 10.47 -17.32
N ASP A 94 4.72 10.79 -16.52
CA ASP A 94 3.43 11.30 -17.02
C ASP A 94 2.73 10.34 -17.99
N ILE A 95 2.82 9.04 -17.72
CA ILE A 95 2.11 8.02 -18.49
C ILE A 95 0.65 7.92 -18.05
N VAL A 96 0.40 8.00 -16.74
CA VAL A 96 -0.93 7.96 -16.15
C VAL A 96 -1.09 9.00 -15.05
N ASP A 97 -2.23 9.67 -15.00
CA ASP A 97 -2.66 10.38 -13.80
C ASP A 97 -3.27 9.37 -12.81
N VAL A 98 -2.82 9.41 -11.56
CA VAL A 98 -3.22 8.44 -10.53
C VAL A 98 -4.15 9.11 -9.53
N ASN A 99 -5.31 8.51 -9.27
CA ASN A 99 -6.28 9.06 -8.32
C ASN A 99 -6.82 8.00 -7.36
N GLN A 100 -7.10 8.40 -6.13
CA GLN A 100 -8.02 7.68 -5.25
C GLN A 100 -9.45 8.09 -5.63
N VAL A 101 -10.27 7.13 -6.03
CA VAL A 101 -11.68 7.37 -6.36
C VAL A 101 -12.59 6.65 -5.37
N THR A 102 -13.75 7.24 -5.08
CA THR A 102 -14.84 6.62 -4.31
C THR A 102 -15.99 6.15 -5.21
N THR A 103 -15.91 6.44 -6.51
CA THR A 103 -16.82 5.96 -7.55
C THR A 103 -16.09 5.95 -8.91
N PRO A 104 -16.24 4.90 -9.73
CA PRO A 104 -16.89 3.63 -9.43
C PRO A 104 -16.04 2.73 -8.52
N VAL A 105 -16.66 2.02 -7.57
CA VAL A 105 -16.01 1.01 -6.70
C VAL A 105 -16.86 -0.27 -6.60
N PRO A 106 -16.27 -1.45 -6.32
CA PRO A 106 -17.05 -2.66 -6.09
C PRO A 106 -17.98 -2.52 -4.87
N THR A 107 -19.09 -3.26 -4.86
CA THR A 107 -19.97 -3.33 -3.68
C THR A 107 -19.19 -3.71 -2.42
N GLY A 108 -19.34 -2.92 -1.36
CA GLY A 108 -18.65 -3.12 -0.08
C GLY A 108 -17.26 -2.48 0.03
N ALA A 109 -16.69 -2.00 -1.08
CA ALA A 109 -15.45 -1.21 -1.06
C ALA A 109 -15.75 0.28 -0.87
N TYR A 110 -14.80 1.02 -0.29
CA TYR A 110 -14.88 2.47 -0.13
C TYR A 110 -14.16 3.22 -1.26
N SER A 111 -13.07 2.65 -1.77
CA SER A 111 -12.15 3.32 -2.67
C SER A 111 -11.49 2.35 -3.66
N ALA A 112 -10.93 2.93 -4.73
CA ALA A 112 -10.07 2.27 -5.69
C ALA A 112 -8.97 3.23 -6.17
N ALA A 113 -7.90 2.70 -6.74
CA ALA A 113 -6.99 3.49 -7.55
C ALA A 113 -7.54 3.58 -8.98
N SER A 114 -7.55 4.76 -9.57
CA SER A 114 -7.74 4.95 -11.00
C SER A 114 -6.45 5.43 -11.66
N PHE A 115 -6.26 5.00 -12.90
CA PHE A 115 -5.15 5.35 -13.77
C PHE A 115 -5.75 5.90 -15.06
N LEU A 116 -5.71 7.21 -15.22
CA LEU A 116 -6.13 7.91 -16.44
C LEU A 116 -4.91 8.01 -17.36
N ILE A 117 -4.98 7.41 -18.54
CA ILE A 117 -3.85 7.42 -19.48
C ILE A 117 -3.66 8.84 -20.01
N ALA A 118 -2.51 9.42 -19.68
CA ALA A 118 -2.08 10.75 -20.11
C ALA A 118 -1.22 10.66 -21.38
N THR A 119 -0.37 9.62 -21.45
CA THR A 119 0.45 9.30 -22.63
C THR A 119 0.04 7.95 -23.20
N GLN A 120 -0.47 7.97 -24.44
CA GLN A 120 -0.91 6.78 -25.18
C GLN A 120 0.25 5.81 -25.51
N ASP A 121 -0.10 4.58 -25.83
CA ASP A 121 0.81 3.53 -26.35
C ASP A 121 2.00 3.20 -25.42
N LYS A 122 1.77 3.36 -24.11
CA LYS A 122 2.76 3.18 -23.05
C LYS A 122 2.27 2.22 -21.98
N LYS A 123 3.20 1.49 -21.38
CA LYS A 123 2.93 0.56 -20.28
C LYS A 123 3.11 1.27 -18.94
N PHE A 124 2.34 0.82 -17.96
CA PHE A 124 2.39 1.29 -16.58
C PHE A 124 1.93 0.18 -15.65
N GLY A 125 2.24 0.30 -14.37
CA GLY A 125 1.82 -0.62 -13.34
C GLY A 125 2.00 -0.06 -11.94
N ILE A 126 1.62 -0.88 -10.98
CA ILE A 126 1.77 -0.59 -9.56
C ILE A 126 2.51 -1.71 -8.87
N LEU A 127 3.40 -1.31 -7.97
CA LEU A 127 4.22 -2.20 -7.18
C LEU A 127 3.98 -1.94 -5.70
N GLN A 128 3.93 -3.02 -4.92
CA GLN A 128 4.14 -2.95 -3.49
C GLN A 128 5.13 -4.00 -3.03
N VAL A 129 6.24 -3.56 -2.45
CA VAL A 129 7.26 -4.41 -1.83
C VAL A 129 6.92 -4.64 -0.36
N LEU A 130 6.98 -5.89 0.08
CA LEU A 130 6.88 -6.28 1.49
C LEU A 130 8.26 -6.16 2.15
N GLU A 131 8.29 -5.62 3.38
CA GLU A 131 9.49 -5.65 4.21
C GLU A 131 9.89 -7.10 4.48
N ALA A 132 11.19 -7.35 4.62
CA ALA A 132 11.74 -8.70 4.74
C ALA A 132 11.11 -9.48 5.91
N LYS A 133 10.85 -8.81 7.03
CA LYS A 133 10.20 -9.44 8.19
C LYS A 133 8.74 -9.83 7.95
N ASP A 134 8.03 -9.08 7.11
CA ASP A 134 6.64 -9.38 6.74
C ASP A 134 6.60 -10.43 5.62
N ALA A 135 7.59 -10.40 4.73
CA ALA A 135 7.80 -11.37 3.66
C ALA A 135 8.20 -12.76 4.18
N ALA A 136 8.93 -12.84 5.29
CA ALA A 136 9.51 -14.08 5.83
C ALA A 136 8.52 -15.23 5.99
N ARG A 137 7.25 -14.95 6.33
CA ARG A 137 6.22 -15.98 6.49
C ARG A 137 5.77 -16.65 5.19
N PHE A 138 6.07 -16.06 4.04
CA PHE A 138 5.65 -16.51 2.72
C PHE A 138 6.77 -17.25 1.95
N ILE A 139 8.02 -17.00 2.29
CA ILE A 139 9.20 -17.55 1.61
C ILE A 139 9.28 -19.07 1.83
N GLY A 140 9.48 -19.84 0.75
CA GLY A 140 9.44 -21.29 0.74
C GLY A 140 8.03 -21.89 0.82
N GLY A 141 7.00 -21.04 0.93
CA GLY A 141 5.60 -21.43 1.00
C GLY A 141 4.87 -21.33 -0.33
N THR A 142 3.58 -21.62 -0.29
CA THR A 142 2.64 -21.39 -1.39
C THR A 142 1.73 -20.23 -1.05
N VAL A 143 1.57 -19.29 -1.99
CA VAL A 143 0.72 -18.09 -1.84
C VAL A 143 -0.31 -18.00 -2.95
N SER A 144 -1.31 -17.15 -2.71
CA SER A 144 -2.32 -16.77 -3.70
C SER A 144 -2.47 -15.25 -3.73
N LEU A 145 -2.51 -14.70 -4.95
CA LEU A 145 -2.73 -13.30 -5.23
C LEU A 145 -4.15 -13.11 -5.80
N SER A 146 -4.88 -12.11 -5.32
CA SER A 146 -6.13 -11.67 -5.93
C SER A 146 -6.28 -10.17 -5.93
N PHE A 147 -7.06 -9.66 -6.87
CA PHE A 147 -7.42 -8.23 -6.95
C PHE A 147 -8.68 -8.06 -7.80
N LYS A 148 -9.29 -6.87 -7.74
CA LYS A 148 -10.37 -6.48 -8.63
C LYS A 148 -9.93 -5.38 -9.57
N ALA A 149 -10.35 -5.47 -10.82
CA ALA A 149 -10.08 -4.44 -11.81
C ALA A 149 -11.26 -4.25 -12.78
N ARG A 150 -11.34 -3.06 -13.37
CA ARG A 150 -12.26 -2.70 -14.45
C ARG A 150 -11.62 -1.63 -15.33
N MET A 151 -12.22 -1.39 -16.49
CA MET A 151 -11.91 -0.25 -17.34
C MET A 151 -12.99 0.84 -17.25
N GLY A 152 -12.67 2.02 -17.77
CA GLY A 152 -13.63 3.08 -18.07
C GLY A 152 -14.63 2.65 -19.14
N ALA A 153 -15.83 3.25 -19.14
CA ALA A 153 -16.90 2.87 -20.06
C ALA A 153 -16.60 3.15 -21.54
N SER A 154 -15.64 4.05 -21.82
CA SER A 154 -15.27 4.49 -23.17
C SER A 154 -13.91 3.95 -23.65
N GLY A 155 -13.22 3.15 -22.83
CA GLY A 155 -11.84 2.75 -23.12
C GLY A 155 -11.68 1.59 -24.08
N THR A 156 -10.44 1.36 -24.52
CA THR A 156 -10.01 0.15 -25.24
C THR A 156 -9.60 -0.95 -24.26
N SER A 157 -9.59 -2.21 -24.71
CA SER A 157 -9.48 -3.45 -23.92
C SER A 157 -8.13 -3.61 -23.19
N THR A 158 -7.86 -2.79 -22.17
CA THR A 158 -6.63 -2.89 -21.38
C THR A 158 -6.43 -4.31 -20.85
N LEU A 159 -5.33 -4.93 -21.25
CA LEU A 159 -4.88 -6.21 -20.73
C LEU A 159 -3.97 -5.98 -19.52
N LEU A 160 -4.37 -6.50 -18.37
CA LEU A 160 -3.54 -6.53 -17.18
C LEU A 160 -2.74 -7.84 -17.10
N ARG A 161 -1.57 -7.75 -16.49
CA ARG A 161 -0.78 -8.89 -16.01
C ARG A 161 -0.42 -8.65 -14.56
N ALA A 162 -0.13 -9.73 -13.84
CA ALA A 162 0.34 -9.64 -12.46
C ALA A 162 1.39 -10.70 -12.14
N ALA A 163 2.34 -10.31 -11.29
CA ALA A 163 3.42 -11.14 -10.81
C ALA A 163 3.62 -10.96 -9.30
N VAL A 164 3.93 -12.05 -8.63
CA VAL A 164 4.64 -12.02 -7.36
C VAL A 164 6.12 -12.09 -7.69
N LEU A 165 6.88 -11.13 -7.17
CA LEU A 165 8.32 -11.01 -7.39
C LEU A 165 9.07 -11.39 -6.12
N ALA A 166 10.25 -11.98 -6.29
CA ALA A 166 11.19 -12.23 -5.21
C ALA A 166 12.48 -11.44 -5.40
N TRP A 167 12.96 -10.85 -4.31
CA TRP A 167 14.25 -10.17 -4.24
C TRP A 167 15.26 -11.08 -3.54
N SER A 168 16.38 -11.33 -4.21
CA SER A 168 17.41 -12.29 -3.79
C SER A 168 18.73 -11.64 -3.38
N SER A 169 18.67 -10.47 -2.74
CA SER A 169 19.86 -9.73 -2.29
C SER A 169 19.71 -9.24 -0.83
N THR A 170 20.33 -8.12 -0.48
CA THR A 170 20.28 -7.59 0.89
C THR A 170 18.84 -7.18 1.25
N ALA A 171 18.38 -7.66 2.40
CA ALA A 171 17.04 -7.39 2.91
C ALA A 171 16.76 -5.89 3.03
N ASP A 172 15.58 -5.47 2.55
CA ASP A 172 15.07 -4.10 2.66
C ASP A 172 15.94 -3.01 1.98
N THR A 173 16.87 -3.39 1.11
CA THR A 173 17.64 -2.48 0.24
C THR A 173 17.30 -2.77 -1.22
N VAL A 174 16.01 -2.83 -1.51
CA VAL A 174 15.50 -3.24 -2.82
C VAL A 174 15.70 -2.14 -3.86
N THR A 175 15.74 -2.53 -5.14
CA THR A 175 15.51 -1.56 -6.22
C THR A 175 14.00 -1.44 -6.41
N SER A 176 13.44 -0.28 -6.09
CA SER A 176 11.99 0.01 -6.17
C SER A 176 11.49 0.00 -7.62
N ASP A 177 12.27 0.54 -8.56
CA ASP A 177 12.03 0.32 -9.98
C ASP A 177 12.41 -1.11 -10.37
N VAL A 178 11.42 -2.00 -10.38
CA VAL A 178 11.62 -3.40 -10.73
C VAL A 178 11.73 -3.62 -12.24
N VAL A 179 11.47 -2.61 -13.09
CA VAL A 179 11.39 -2.77 -14.54
C VAL A 179 12.59 -2.10 -15.22
N SER A 180 13.56 -2.90 -15.64
CA SER A 180 14.69 -2.38 -16.43
C SER A 180 14.34 -2.11 -17.90
N ALA A 181 13.31 -2.79 -18.43
CA ALA A 181 12.76 -2.54 -19.76
C ALA A 181 11.35 -3.12 -19.89
N TRP A 182 10.41 -2.33 -20.43
CA TRP A 182 9.00 -2.72 -20.55
C TRP A 182 8.68 -3.73 -21.67
N GLY A 183 9.56 -3.85 -22.66
CA GLY A 183 9.36 -4.74 -23.81
C GLY A 183 8.20 -4.34 -24.72
N ALA A 184 7.94 -5.13 -25.76
CA ALA A 184 6.81 -4.93 -26.66
C ALA A 184 5.49 -5.44 -26.05
N GLU A 185 4.35 -5.02 -26.59
CA GLU A 185 3.03 -5.59 -26.25
C GLU A 185 3.04 -7.12 -26.33
N GLY A 186 2.39 -7.78 -25.37
CA GLY A 186 2.33 -9.24 -25.31
C GLY A 186 3.52 -9.88 -24.59
N THR A 187 4.52 -9.11 -24.19
CA THR A 187 5.72 -9.60 -23.50
C THR A 187 5.81 -9.10 -22.06
N ASN A 188 6.33 -9.94 -21.17
CA ASN A 188 6.60 -9.53 -19.79
C ASN A 188 7.82 -8.59 -19.76
N PRO A 189 7.85 -7.60 -18.86
CA PRO A 189 8.99 -6.70 -18.72
C PRO A 189 10.26 -7.45 -18.30
N THR A 190 11.41 -6.92 -18.70
CA THR A 190 12.71 -7.36 -18.18
C THR A 190 12.90 -6.75 -16.80
N LEU A 191 13.05 -7.60 -15.78
CA LEU A 191 13.19 -7.15 -14.40
C LEU A 191 14.59 -6.57 -14.13
N ALA A 192 14.66 -5.61 -13.22
CA ALA A 192 15.91 -5.11 -12.68
C ALA A 192 16.68 -6.22 -11.94
N ALA A 193 17.98 -6.00 -11.69
CA ALA A 193 18.84 -7.01 -11.09
C ALA A 193 18.31 -7.50 -9.73
N ASN A 194 18.50 -8.79 -9.44
CA ASN A 194 18.07 -9.52 -8.23
C ASN A 194 16.55 -9.72 -8.07
N TRP A 195 15.73 -9.21 -8.99
CA TRP A 195 14.30 -9.52 -9.05
C TRP A 195 14.02 -10.71 -9.97
N THR A 196 13.21 -11.65 -9.48
CA THR A 196 12.71 -12.80 -10.24
C THR A 196 11.18 -12.90 -10.09
N THR A 197 10.51 -13.49 -11.08
CA THR A 197 9.07 -13.79 -11.02
C THR A 197 8.83 -15.16 -10.40
N GLU A 198 7.93 -15.25 -9.42
CA GLU A 198 7.55 -16.51 -8.74
C GLU A 198 6.35 -17.23 -9.40
N ASN A 199 5.60 -16.53 -10.25
CA ASN A 199 4.61 -17.10 -11.14
C ASN A 199 4.97 -16.80 -12.59
N THR A 200 4.37 -17.52 -13.54
CA THR A 200 4.45 -17.18 -14.97
C THR A 200 3.37 -16.15 -15.30
N PRO A 201 3.70 -14.86 -15.49
CA PRO A 201 2.67 -13.86 -15.76
C PRO A 201 2.14 -14.04 -17.18
N ALA A 202 0.83 -14.13 -17.29
CA ALA A 202 0.10 -14.18 -18.56
C ALA A 202 -0.92 -13.04 -18.59
N ALA A 203 -1.33 -12.66 -19.80
CA ALA A 203 -2.43 -11.71 -19.97
C ALA A 203 -3.68 -12.24 -19.26
N LEU A 204 -4.21 -11.45 -18.36
CA LEU A 204 -5.48 -11.72 -17.72
C LEU A 204 -6.61 -11.49 -18.73
N THR A 205 -7.80 -11.99 -18.42
CA THR A 205 -9.00 -11.70 -19.22
C THR A 205 -9.13 -10.19 -19.42
N ALA A 206 -9.47 -9.78 -20.64
CA ALA A 206 -9.74 -8.39 -20.97
C ALA A 206 -10.68 -7.74 -19.94
N LEU A 207 -10.32 -6.55 -19.48
CA LEU A 207 -11.14 -5.78 -18.56
C LEU A 207 -12.48 -5.45 -19.19
N THR A 208 -13.51 -5.33 -18.35
CA THR A 208 -14.82 -4.82 -18.74
C THR A 208 -15.16 -3.57 -17.94
N ALA A 209 -16.27 -2.92 -18.29
CA ALA A 209 -16.78 -1.77 -17.55
C ALA A 209 -17.31 -2.16 -16.14
N ASP A 210 -17.35 -3.44 -15.78
CA ASP A 210 -17.70 -3.91 -14.44
C ASP A 210 -16.47 -4.46 -13.73
N TYR A 211 -16.44 -4.38 -12.40
CA TYR A 211 -15.34 -4.96 -11.63
C TYR A 211 -15.35 -6.48 -11.75
N GLN A 212 -14.25 -7.02 -12.24
CA GLN A 212 -13.96 -8.45 -12.27
C GLN A 212 -12.94 -8.80 -11.20
N THR A 213 -13.02 -10.01 -10.65
CA THR A 213 -12.02 -10.53 -9.69
C THR A 213 -11.02 -11.40 -10.43
N TYR A 214 -9.74 -11.06 -10.30
CA TYR A 214 -8.61 -11.80 -10.83
C TYR A 214 -7.91 -12.56 -9.72
N LYS A 215 -7.46 -13.78 -10.02
CA LYS A 215 -6.80 -14.67 -9.07
C LYS A 215 -5.62 -15.36 -9.74
N ILE A 216 -4.50 -15.41 -9.04
CA ILE A 216 -3.33 -16.23 -9.38
C ILE A 216 -3.04 -17.06 -8.13
N GLU A 217 -3.34 -18.35 -8.21
CA GLU A 217 -3.28 -19.27 -7.08
C GLU A 217 -2.12 -20.25 -7.24
N ARG A 218 -1.70 -20.85 -6.13
CA ARG A 218 -0.62 -21.86 -6.10
C ARG A 218 0.74 -21.33 -6.56
N ILE A 219 1.05 -20.09 -6.22
CA ILE A 219 2.36 -19.49 -6.49
C ILE A 219 3.36 -20.05 -5.46
N SER A 220 4.39 -20.75 -5.92
CA SER A 220 5.50 -21.20 -5.08
C SER A 220 6.46 -20.04 -4.90
N ILE A 221 6.88 -19.72 -3.67
CA ILE A 221 7.94 -18.72 -3.43
C ILE A 221 9.24 -19.48 -3.22
N ASP A 222 9.91 -19.85 -4.31
CA ASP A 222 11.04 -20.79 -4.29
C ASP A 222 12.35 -20.24 -4.85
N THR A 223 12.40 -18.96 -5.22
CA THR A 223 13.68 -18.30 -5.53
C THR A 223 14.65 -18.47 -4.36
N ALA A 224 15.85 -18.95 -4.66
CA ALA A 224 16.89 -19.13 -3.66
C ALA A 224 17.33 -17.77 -3.09
N SER A 225 17.56 -17.73 -1.77
CA SER A 225 18.00 -16.52 -1.06
C SER A 225 17.02 -15.34 -1.10
N THR A 226 15.73 -15.59 -1.34
CA THR A 226 14.70 -14.55 -1.23
C THR A 226 14.74 -13.91 0.16
N THR A 227 14.73 -12.58 0.20
CA THR A 227 14.60 -11.79 1.44
C THR A 227 13.37 -10.90 1.45
N ASN A 228 12.94 -10.41 0.28
CA ASN A 228 11.74 -9.59 0.13
C ASN A 228 10.83 -10.18 -0.97
N ILE A 229 9.54 -9.89 -0.87
CA ILE A 229 8.53 -10.26 -1.87
C ILE A 229 7.84 -8.98 -2.32
N ALA A 230 7.46 -8.88 -3.59
CA ALA A 230 6.63 -7.78 -4.08
C ALA A 230 5.43 -8.28 -4.89
N VAL A 231 4.37 -7.50 -4.93
CA VAL A 231 3.26 -7.68 -5.88
C VAL A 231 3.37 -6.60 -6.93
N PHE A 232 3.42 -7.01 -8.19
CA PHE A 232 3.47 -6.13 -9.35
C PHE A 232 2.29 -6.41 -10.27
N ILE A 233 1.48 -5.39 -10.56
CA ILE A 233 0.32 -5.47 -11.47
C ILE A 233 0.52 -4.39 -12.53
N TRP A 234 0.48 -4.74 -13.81
CA TRP A 234 0.76 -3.79 -14.88
C TRP A 234 -0.17 -3.98 -16.08
N SER A 235 -0.36 -2.89 -16.83
CA SER A 235 -0.94 -2.91 -18.17
C SER A 235 0.12 -3.35 -19.17
N ASP A 236 -0.16 -4.43 -19.89
CA ASP A 236 0.65 -4.91 -21.01
C ASP A 236 0.20 -4.30 -22.35
N ASP A 237 -0.87 -3.51 -22.33
CA ASP A 237 -1.54 -2.97 -23.50
C ASP A 237 -0.88 -1.68 -23.99
N MET A 238 -0.38 -1.71 -25.22
CA MET A 238 0.21 -0.55 -25.92
C MET A 238 -0.76 0.07 -26.94
N THR A 239 -2.04 -0.29 -26.89
CA THR A 239 -3.12 0.30 -27.71
C THR A 239 -4.03 1.22 -26.91
N ASN A 240 -3.74 1.37 -25.62
CA ASN A 240 -4.35 2.31 -24.70
C ASN A 240 -4.30 3.75 -25.24
N ALA A 241 -5.47 4.38 -25.40
CA ALA A 241 -5.59 5.76 -25.86
C ALA A 241 -5.53 6.77 -24.70
N ALA A 242 -5.09 8.00 -24.99
CA ALA A 242 -5.17 9.08 -24.01
C ALA A 242 -6.64 9.33 -23.60
N GLY A 243 -6.89 9.38 -22.29
CA GLY A 243 -8.24 9.46 -21.73
C GLY A 243 -8.86 8.12 -21.33
N ASP A 244 -8.26 7.00 -21.72
CA ASP A 244 -8.69 5.67 -21.24
C ASP A 244 -8.41 5.54 -19.74
N LEU A 245 -9.23 4.74 -19.06
CA LEU A 245 -9.21 4.60 -17.61
C LEU A 245 -9.12 3.14 -17.20
N VAL A 246 -8.22 2.86 -16.26
CA VAL A 246 -8.11 1.57 -15.57
C VAL A 246 -8.35 1.79 -14.09
N TYR A 247 -9.07 0.88 -13.44
CA TYR A 247 -9.29 0.91 -12.00
C TYR A 247 -8.84 -0.40 -11.38
N ILE A 248 -8.16 -0.32 -10.23
CA ILE A 248 -7.70 -1.48 -9.46
C ILE A 248 -8.04 -1.27 -7.98
N THR A 249 -8.51 -2.31 -7.31
CA THR A 249 -8.76 -2.32 -5.86
C THR A 249 -8.75 -3.74 -5.29
N ASP A 250 -9.00 -3.87 -3.98
CA ASP A 250 -9.10 -5.13 -3.24
C ASP A 250 -7.91 -6.08 -3.48
N ILE A 251 -6.68 -5.54 -3.51
CA ILE A 251 -5.46 -6.33 -3.76
C ILE A 251 -5.04 -7.10 -2.51
N GLN A 252 -4.92 -8.42 -2.64
CA GLN A 252 -4.59 -9.32 -1.54
C GLN A 252 -3.56 -10.37 -1.96
N LEU A 253 -2.50 -10.49 -1.17
CA LEU A 253 -1.57 -11.61 -1.18
C LEU A 253 -1.72 -12.36 0.14
N GLU A 254 -1.91 -13.67 0.10
CA GLU A 254 -2.10 -14.48 1.30
C GLU A 254 -1.46 -15.87 1.18
N LEU A 255 -1.25 -16.51 2.33
CA LEU A 255 -0.77 -17.89 2.40
C LEU A 255 -1.86 -18.86 1.95
N GLY A 256 -1.44 -19.90 1.23
CA GLY A 256 -2.30 -20.99 0.79
C GLY A 256 -2.47 -21.06 -0.71
N SER A 257 -3.04 -22.18 -1.14
CA SER A 257 -3.22 -22.52 -2.55
C SER A 257 -4.50 -21.97 -3.17
N VAL A 258 -5.32 -21.22 -2.41
CA VAL A 258 -6.62 -20.70 -2.85
C VAL A 258 -6.76 -19.26 -2.35
N ALA A 259 -7.15 -18.35 -3.24
CA ALA A 259 -7.45 -16.96 -2.87
C ALA A 259 -8.83 -16.86 -2.22
N THR A 260 -8.85 -16.36 -0.99
CA THR A 260 -10.04 -16.08 -0.19
C THR A 260 -10.64 -14.71 -0.57
N PRO A 261 -11.87 -14.39 -0.10
CA PRO A 261 -12.38 -13.02 -0.26
C PRO A 261 -11.42 -11.98 0.32
N PHE A 262 -11.50 -10.73 -0.15
CA PHE A 262 -10.64 -9.66 0.35
C PHE A 262 -10.82 -9.43 1.86
N GLU A 263 -9.70 -9.28 2.58
CA GLU A 263 -9.67 -8.96 4.00
C GLU A 263 -9.77 -7.46 4.24
N PHE A 264 -10.88 -7.01 4.82
CA PHE A 264 -11.02 -5.64 5.30
C PHE A 264 -10.51 -5.52 6.74
N ARG A 265 -9.30 -4.96 6.91
CA ARG A 265 -8.82 -4.52 8.23
C ARG A 265 -9.61 -3.29 8.70
N SER A 266 -9.57 -2.98 10.00
CA SER A 266 -10.12 -1.69 10.48
C SER A 266 -9.33 -0.50 9.93
N TYR A 267 -9.98 0.64 9.69
CA TYR A 267 -9.32 1.84 9.13
C TYR A 267 -8.10 2.28 9.94
N GLN A 268 -8.22 2.26 11.27
CA GLN A 268 -7.11 2.62 12.17
C GLN A 268 -5.91 1.68 12.04
N GLN A 269 -6.16 0.38 11.89
CA GLN A 269 -5.09 -0.59 11.71
C GLN A 269 -4.34 -0.35 10.39
N GLU A 270 -5.06 -0.16 9.29
CA GLU A 270 -4.45 0.10 7.98
C GLU A 270 -3.71 1.43 7.94
N ARG A 271 -4.27 2.46 8.56
CA ARG A 271 -3.61 3.75 8.72
C ARG A 271 -2.33 3.62 9.52
N SER A 272 -2.32 2.83 10.60
CA SER A 272 -1.12 2.58 11.41
C SER A 272 -0.05 1.83 10.61
N LEU A 273 -0.45 0.84 9.78
CA LEU A 273 0.45 0.14 8.86
C LEU A 273 1.05 1.11 7.82
N CYS A 274 0.26 2.02 7.25
CA CYS A 274 0.77 3.03 6.32
C CYS A 274 1.70 4.04 7.04
N GLN A 275 1.31 4.51 8.22
CA GLN A 275 2.06 5.49 9.03
C GLN A 275 3.44 5.00 9.46
N ARG A 276 3.60 3.69 9.58
CA ARG A 276 4.88 3.06 9.85
C ARG A 276 5.90 3.29 8.72
N LEU A 277 5.48 3.56 7.49
CA LEU A 277 6.37 3.69 6.33
C LEU A 277 6.34 5.10 5.76
N TYR A 278 5.21 5.79 5.91
CA TYR A 278 5.09 7.19 5.57
C TYR A 278 4.16 7.92 6.52
N ARG A 279 4.59 9.06 7.03
CA ARG A 279 3.75 9.94 7.86
C ARG A 279 3.79 11.35 7.27
N ARG A 280 2.62 11.87 6.88
CA ARG A 280 2.46 13.28 6.52
C ARG A 280 1.58 14.04 7.51
N ILE A 281 1.95 15.29 7.74
CA ILE A 281 1.13 16.33 8.35
C ILE A 281 0.85 17.37 7.27
N THR A 282 -0.42 17.54 6.92
CA THR A 282 -0.91 18.53 5.96
C THR A 282 -1.87 19.44 6.73
N PRO A 283 -1.73 20.77 6.64
CA PRO A 283 -2.65 21.72 7.23
C PRO A 283 -3.97 21.80 6.44
N ASP A 284 -5.09 21.82 7.13
CA ASP A 284 -6.40 22.18 6.58
C ASP A 284 -6.57 23.71 6.54
N SER A 285 -5.85 24.43 7.39
CA SER A 285 -5.89 25.89 7.48
C SER A 285 -4.53 26.52 7.76
N THR A 286 -4.39 27.82 7.49
CA THR A 286 -3.21 28.55 7.96
C THR A 286 -3.20 28.57 9.48
N SER A 287 -2.01 28.47 10.08
CA SER A 287 -1.77 28.31 11.53
C SER A 287 -1.99 26.90 12.10
N ASP A 288 -2.31 25.91 11.27
CA ASP A 288 -2.29 24.52 11.72
C ASP A 288 -0.88 24.11 12.13
N VAL A 289 -0.79 23.45 13.28
CA VAL A 289 0.48 23.19 13.97
C VAL A 289 1.14 21.92 13.43
N PHE A 290 2.43 22.03 13.09
CA PHE A 290 3.28 20.88 12.77
C PHE A 290 3.93 20.28 14.02
N GLY A 291 4.43 21.13 14.91
CA GLY A 291 5.15 20.71 16.10
C GLY A 291 5.49 21.86 17.05
N VAL A 292 6.05 21.49 18.20
CA VAL A 292 6.43 22.43 19.26
C VAL A 292 7.92 22.26 19.58
N GLY A 293 8.55 23.35 20.02
CA GLY A 293 10.00 23.37 20.18
C GLY A 293 10.50 24.57 20.94
N PHE A 294 11.78 24.90 20.70
CA PHE A 294 12.44 26.07 21.28
C PHE A 294 13.44 26.69 20.28
N LEU A 295 13.80 27.95 20.52
CA LEU A 295 14.89 28.61 19.82
C LEU A 295 16.24 28.12 20.36
N TYR A 296 17.00 27.37 19.56
CA TYR A 296 18.38 27.00 19.92
C TYR A 296 19.31 28.22 19.91
N ALA A 297 19.08 29.12 18.95
CA ALA A 297 19.64 30.46 18.87
C ALA A 297 18.56 31.44 18.36
N THR A 298 18.85 32.74 18.34
CA THR A 298 17.89 33.81 18.01
C THR A 298 17.20 33.67 16.65
N GLU A 299 17.77 32.89 15.73
CA GLU A 299 17.29 32.68 14.36
C GLU A 299 17.14 31.19 14.00
N THR A 300 17.32 30.30 14.99
CA THR A 300 17.46 28.85 14.76
C THR A 300 16.48 28.07 15.64
N PRO A 301 15.23 27.88 15.19
CA PRO A 301 14.28 27.02 15.88
C PRO A 301 14.66 25.55 15.75
N VAL A 302 14.39 24.79 16.82
CA VAL A 302 14.42 23.33 16.83
C VAL A 302 13.05 22.84 17.31
N VAL A 303 12.37 22.06 16.47
CA VAL A 303 10.96 21.67 16.64
C VAL A 303 10.84 20.15 16.69
N TYR A 304 10.20 19.61 17.70
CA TYR A 304 9.97 18.17 17.82
C TYR A 304 8.63 17.77 17.21
N ILE A 305 8.66 16.67 16.44
CA ILE A 305 7.48 16.03 15.88
C ILE A 305 7.49 14.55 16.29
N PRO A 306 6.58 14.12 17.20
CA PRO A 306 6.42 12.72 17.54
C PRO A 306 5.71 11.96 16.42
N PHE A 307 6.08 10.70 16.22
CA PHE A 307 5.38 9.82 15.29
C PHE A 307 4.25 9.06 15.99
N PRO A 308 3.08 8.89 15.34
CA PRO A 308 1.94 8.19 15.95
C PRO A 308 2.19 6.68 16.12
N VAL A 309 3.13 6.14 15.35
CA VAL A 309 3.62 4.76 15.41
C VAL A 309 5.13 4.79 15.18
N THR A 310 5.84 3.80 15.71
CA THR A 310 7.26 3.59 15.38
C THR A 310 7.41 3.31 13.89
N MET A 311 8.21 4.12 13.21
CA MET A 311 8.50 3.98 11.78
C MET A 311 9.37 2.75 11.50
N ARG A 312 9.38 2.28 10.24
CA ARG A 312 10.18 1.13 9.79
C ARG A 312 11.67 1.36 9.99
N ALA A 313 12.16 2.52 9.57
CA ALA A 313 13.53 2.96 9.66
C ALA A 313 13.55 4.44 10.02
N ILE A 314 14.73 4.98 10.32
CA ILE A 314 14.90 6.42 10.52
C ILE A 314 14.48 7.12 9.22
N PRO A 315 13.44 7.97 9.24
CA PRO A 315 12.89 8.53 8.01
C PRO A 315 13.76 9.66 7.45
N THR A 316 13.54 9.95 6.17
CA THR A 316 13.96 11.22 5.55
C THR A 316 12.78 12.18 5.48
N LEU A 317 13.08 13.47 5.30
CA LEU A 317 12.08 14.54 5.31
C LEU A 317 11.63 14.91 3.89
N GLU A 318 10.33 15.06 3.72
CA GLU A 318 9.69 15.68 2.57
C GLU A 318 9.01 16.98 3.01
N THR A 319 9.12 18.02 2.18
CA THR A 319 8.52 19.35 2.42
C THR A 319 7.90 19.87 1.12
N SER A 320 7.16 20.97 1.17
CA SER A 320 6.69 21.66 -0.04
C SER A 320 7.84 22.29 -0.84
N GLY A 321 9.07 22.27 -0.32
CA GLY A 321 10.24 22.92 -0.91
C GLY A 321 10.24 24.46 -0.76
N THR A 322 9.13 25.06 -0.32
CA THR A 322 8.99 26.51 -0.20
C THR A 322 9.14 26.92 1.25
N ALA A 323 10.25 27.57 1.60
CA ALA A 323 10.51 28.03 2.97
C ALA A 323 9.36 28.90 3.53
N ALA A 324 8.77 29.72 2.66
CA ALA A 324 7.71 30.64 3.03
C ALA A 324 6.38 29.99 3.45
N ASP A 325 6.23 28.68 3.21
CA ASP A 325 5.08 27.90 3.64
C ASP A 325 5.10 27.56 5.13
N TYR A 326 6.26 27.73 5.77
CA TYR A 326 6.49 27.45 7.19
C TYR A 326 6.73 28.74 7.93
N ARG A 327 6.16 28.86 9.14
CA ARG A 327 6.47 29.97 10.04
C ARG A 327 6.55 29.48 11.48
N LEU A 328 7.08 30.36 12.30
CA LEU A 328 7.29 30.14 13.72
C LEU A 328 6.48 31.16 14.51
N LEU A 329 5.72 30.70 15.49
CA LEU A 329 5.13 31.53 16.53
C LEU A 329 6.07 31.53 17.74
N THR A 330 6.56 32.71 18.10
CA THR A 330 7.34 32.96 19.33
C THR A 330 6.75 34.17 20.06
N GLY A 331 6.38 34.00 21.33
CA GLY A 331 5.63 35.03 22.06
C GLY A 331 4.32 35.38 21.34
N ALA A 332 4.18 36.63 20.90
CA ALA A 332 3.01 37.12 20.15
C ALA A 332 3.32 37.43 18.67
N SER A 333 4.45 36.95 18.13
CA SER A 333 4.91 37.26 16.78
C SER A 333 5.05 36.02 15.91
N PHE A 334 4.65 36.13 14.65
CA PHE A 334 4.87 35.12 13.63
C PHE A 334 6.03 35.51 12.74
N THR A 335 6.88 34.55 12.36
CA THR A 335 7.96 34.80 11.40
C THR A 335 8.21 33.61 10.53
N VAL A 336 8.33 33.90 9.24
CA VAL A 336 8.43 32.93 8.18
C VAL A 336 9.85 32.37 8.10
N TYR A 337 9.97 31.10 7.74
CA TYR A 337 11.27 30.47 7.49
C TYR A 337 11.90 31.05 6.22
N THR A 338 13.22 31.25 6.28
CA THR A 338 14.04 31.70 5.15
C THR A 338 14.63 30.52 4.37
N VAL A 339 14.70 29.35 5.02
CA VAL A 339 15.09 28.06 4.43
C VAL A 339 14.07 27.02 4.88
N ALA A 340 13.66 26.13 3.96
CA ALA A 340 12.74 25.05 4.30
C ALA A 340 13.29 24.22 5.47
N PRO A 341 12.43 23.76 6.41
CA PRO A 341 12.85 22.92 7.51
C PRO A 341 13.62 21.68 7.04
N SER A 342 14.60 21.26 7.83
CA SER A 342 15.42 20.07 7.60
C SER A 342 15.50 19.22 8.87
N ILE A 343 15.90 17.95 8.75
CA ILE A 343 16.12 17.10 9.93
C ILE A 343 17.40 17.53 10.64
N ASN A 344 17.28 17.84 11.93
CA ASN A 344 18.42 17.97 12.84
C ASN A 344 18.82 16.61 13.41
N GLN A 345 17.84 15.90 13.96
CA GLN A 345 17.98 14.57 14.53
C GLN A 345 16.69 13.79 14.29
N ALA A 346 16.80 12.50 14.01
CA ALA A 346 15.64 11.64 13.83
C ALA A 346 15.88 10.28 14.47
N SER A 347 14.80 9.70 14.97
CA SER A 347 14.69 8.33 15.42
C SER A 347 13.49 7.68 14.71
N VAL A 348 13.25 6.40 14.98
CA VAL A 348 12.03 5.73 14.50
C VAL A 348 10.75 6.20 15.22
N ASP A 349 10.85 6.94 16.33
CA ASP A 349 9.69 7.36 17.14
C ASP A 349 9.38 8.87 17.04
N GLY A 350 10.27 9.65 16.44
CA GLY A 350 10.09 11.08 16.24
C GLY A 350 11.32 11.76 15.65
N ALA A 351 11.14 13.00 15.20
CA ALA A 351 12.20 13.81 14.62
C ALA A 351 12.22 15.23 15.20
N PHE A 352 13.42 15.77 15.35
CA PHE A 352 13.68 17.19 15.54
C PHE A 352 13.97 17.83 14.18
N LEU A 353 13.16 18.80 13.81
CA LEU A 353 13.41 19.66 12.66
C LEU A 353 14.17 20.92 13.09
N ILE A 354 15.00 21.43 12.21
CA ILE A 354 15.71 22.70 12.33
C ILE A 354 15.50 23.53 11.09
N GLY A 355 15.50 24.85 11.24
CA GLY A 355 15.54 25.76 10.10
C GLY A 355 16.09 27.12 10.50
N THR A 356 15.95 28.08 9.59
CA THR A 356 16.44 29.45 9.78
C THR A 356 15.31 30.43 9.55
N ILE A 357 15.12 31.35 10.48
CA ILE A 357 14.14 32.44 10.41
C ILE A 357 14.87 33.80 10.54
N GLY A 358 14.15 34.91 10.39
CA GLY A 358 14.67 36.21 10.86
C GLY A 358 14.77 36.25 12.38
N THR A 359 15.45 37.26 12.94
CA THR A 359 15.54 37.45 14.41
C THR A 359 14.17 37.75 15.02
N THR A 360 13.71 36.92 15.96
CA THR A 360 12.35 37.06 16.56
C THR A 360 12.26 36.85 18.07
N GLY A 361 13.30 36.29 18.69
CA GLY A 361 13.29 35.92 20.09
C GLY A 361 14.69 35.63 20.62
N ALA A 362 14.77 35.30 21.91
CA ALA A 362 15.99 34.90 22.58
C ALA A 362 16.20 33.39 22.49
N ALA A 363 17.45 32.94 22.65
CA ALA A 363 17.73 31.52 22.82
C ALA A 363 16.96 30.98 24.04
N ALA A 364 16.49 29.74 23.93
CA ALA A 364 15.62 29.02 24.86
C ALA A 364 14.14 29.48 24.92
N ASP A 365 13.71 30.46 24.13
CA ASP A 365 12.28 30.78 24.02
C ASP A 365 11.51 29.59 23.41
N GLY A 366 10.35 29.28 23.99
CA GLY A 366 9.44 28.28 23.44
C GLY A 366 8.84 28.75 22.12
N CYS A 367 8.68 27.83 21.17
CA CYS A 367 8.16 28.15 19.85
C CYS A 367 7.18 27.08 19.34
N VAL A 368 6.27 27.50 18.47
CA VAL A 368 5.38 26.61 17.73
C VAL A 368 5.65 26.78 16.24
N MET A 369 5.84 25.67 15.53
CA MET A 369 5.92 25.69 14.07
C MET A 369 4.54 25.39 13.51
N ASP A 370 4.05 26.30 12.69
CA ASP A 370 2.73 26.20 12.05
C ASP A 370 2.81 26.53 10.56
N ALA A 371 1.72 26.21 9.86
CA ALA A 371 1.58 26.45 8.43
C ALA A 371 1.34 27.95 8.15
N ALA A 372 2.18 28.54 7.32
CA ALA A 372 1.91 29.86 6.75
C ALA A 372 0.97 29.78 5.53
N ASN A 373 0.90 28.61 4.88
CA ASN A 373 0.11 28.34 3.68
C ASN A 373 -0.53 26.94 3.77
N THR A 374 -1.72 26.76 3.20
CA THR A 374 -2.40 25.46 3.11
C THR A 374 -1.69 24.46 2.19
N ASN A 375 -0.78 24.93 1.32
CA ASN A 375 0.07 24.07 0.49
C ASN A 375 1.26 23.47 1.26
N ALA A 376 1.55 23.96 2.48
CA ALA A 376 2.63 23.46 3.30
C ALA A 376 2.40 21.98 3.64
N PHE A 377 3.46 21.22 3.86
CA PHE A 377 3.36 19.92 4.53
C PHE A 377 4.69 19.52 5.14
N ILE A 378 4.64 18.60 6.10
CA ILE A 378 5.81 17.89 6.62
C ILE A 378 5.57 16.39 6.46
N GLY A 379 6.34 15.77 5.58
CA GLY A 379 6.32 14.34 5.31
C GLY A 379 7.56 13.65 5.85
N PHE A 380 7.41 12.45 6.39
CA PHE A 380 8.49 11.59 6.84
C PHE A 380 8.37 10.27 6.10
N THR A 381 9.38 9.94 5.30
CA THR A 381 9.40 8.73 4.47
C THR A 381 10.45 7.74 4.97
N ALA A 382 9.99 6.53 5.23
CA ALA A 382 10.78 5.34 5.53
C ALA A 382 10.36 4.19 4.61
N GLU A 383 9.98 4.51 3.37
CA GLU A 383 9.64 3.53 2.34
C GLU A 383 10.86 2.63 2.01
N LEU A 384 10.65 1.64 1.15
CA LEU A 384 11.67 0.67 0.72
C LEU A 384 12.31 1.08 -0.60
#